data_AF-A0A9E4UWD3-F1
#
_entry.id   AF-A0A9E4UWD3-F1
#
_cell.length_a   1.000
_cell.length_b   1.000
_cell.length_c   1.000
_cell.angle_alpha   90.00
_cell.angle_beta   90.00
_cell.angle_gamma   90.00
#
_symmetry.space_group_name_H-M   'P 1'
#
loop_
_entity.id
_entity.type
_entity.pdbx_description
1 polymer ?
#
loop_
_entity_poly.entity_id
_entity_poly.type
_entity_poly.pdbx_seq_one_letter_code
_entity_poly.pdbx_strand_id
1 'polypeptide(L)' 'MTQVFAKGLQVQGKSNFPASKKVYTQGSRPDIRVPWRQVTLTPTSGRFGDVENAPLSLYDTSGPYTDEAIDLDVRKGLP' A
#
# COMPACT_ATOMS: atom_id res chain seq x y z
N MET A 1 36.20 13.50 17.78
CA MET A 1 35.30 12.41 17.38
C MET A 1 33.89 12.96 17.33
N THR A 2 33.45 13.44 16.17
CA THR A 2 32.07 13.91 15.98
C THR A 2 31.37 12.88 15.11
N GLN A 3 30.54 12.05 15.74
CA GLN A 3 29.80 10.99 15.08
C GLN A 3 28.64 11.64 14.33
N VAL A 4 28.76 11.75 13.00
CA VAL A 4 27.70 12.22 12.12
C VAL A 4 26.68 11.09 11.99
N PHE A 5 25.56 11.18 12.70
CA PHE A 5 24.41 10.30 12.45
C PHE A 5 23.79 10.68 11.10
N ALA A 6 24.26 10.07 10.03
CA ALA A 6 23.53 10.04 8.76
C ALA A 6 22.33 9.11 8.89
N LYS A 7 21.34 9.48 9.71
CA LYS A 7 20.00 8.88 9.59
C LYS A 7 19.51 9.27 8.20
N GLY A 8 19.41 8.30 7.30
CA GLY A 8 18.70 8.49 6.05
C GLY A 8 17.33 9.09 6.37
N LEU A 9 16.95 10.11 5.60
CA LEU A 9 15.68 10.79 5.78
C LEU A 9 14.57 9.80 5.40
N GLN A 10 14.14 9.03 6.41
CA GLN A 10 13.02 8.11 6.30
C GLN A 10 11.78 8.95 6.06
N VAL A 11 11.12 8.76 4.91
CA VAL A 11 9.82 9.37 4.67
C VAL A 11 8.86 8.71 5.64
N GLN A 12 8.27 9.50 6.54
CA GLN A 12 7.20 9.03 7.40
C GLN A 12 5.91 8.92 6.56
N GLY A 13 5.91 7.97 5.61
CA GLY A 13 4.85 7.67 4.66
C GLY A 13 4.17 6.33 4.98
N LYS A 14 4.15 5.91 6.25
CA LYS A 14 3.33 4.75 6.64
C LYS A 14 1.88 5.05 6.27
N SER A 15 1.35 4.27 5.34
CA SER A 15 0.08 4.50 4.64
C SER A 15 -1.05 4.89 5.60
N ASN A 16 -1.60 6.10 5.44
CA ASN A 16 -2.70 6.59 6.27
C ASN A 16 -4.07 6.08 5.79
N PHE A 17 -4.09 4.87 5.22
CA PHE A 17 -5.29 4.25 4.66
C PHE A 17 -5.69 3.06 5.54
N PRO A 18 -6.52 3.27 6.58
CA PRO A 18 -6.96 2.18 7.44
C PRO A 18 -7.71 1.12 6.63
N ALA A 19 -7.61 -0.13 7.09
CA ALA A 19 -8.20 -1.31 6.46
C ALA A 19 -7.85 -1.47 4.96
N SER A 20 -6.76 -0.85 4.51
CA SER A 20 -6.33 -0.87 3.11
C SER A 20 -4.96 -1.50 2.97
N LYS A 21 -4.73 -2.18 1.85
CA LYS A 21 -3.41 -2.67 1.46
C LYS A 21 -3.14 -2.41 -0.01
N LYS A 22 -1.87 -2.14 -0.35
CA LYS A 22 -1.42 -2.09 -1.73
C LYS A 22 -1.40 -3.51 -2.31
N VAL A 23 -2.01 -3.70 -3.47
CA VAL A 23 -1.99 -4.95 -4.23
C VAL A 23 -1.64 -4.66 -5.69
N TYR A 24 -1.20 -5.68 -6.41
CA TYR A 24 -0.79 -5.53 -7.80
C TYR A 24 -1.44 -6.61 -8.66
N THR A 25 -1.91 -6.21 -9.83
CA THR A 25 -2.35 -7.14 -10.88
C THR A 25 -1.34 -7.10 -12.02
N GLN A 26 -1.10 -8.25 -12.67
CA GLN A 26 -0.28 -8.27 -13.88
C GLN A 26 -0.96 -7.43 -14.98
N GLY A 27 -0.19 -6.58 -15.65
CA GLY A 27 -0.66 -5.81 -16.80
C GLY A 27 -0.68 -6.63 -18.09
N SER A 28 -0.72 -5.93 -19.22
CA SER A 28 -0.66 -6.54 -20.56
C SER A 28 0.63 -7.29 -20.85
N ARG A 29 1.69 -7.05 -20.07
CA ARG A 29 2.98 -7.75 -20.14
C ARG A 29 3.34 -8.34 -18.76
N PRO A 30 4.11 -9.44 -18.71
CA PRO A 30 4.47 -10.10 -17.45
C PRO A 30 5.28 -9.24 -16.47
N ASP A 31 6.05 -8.27 -16.96
CA ASP A 31 6.85 -7.33 -16.16
C ASP A 31 6.01 -6.20 -15.55
N ILE A 32 4.81 -5.95 -16.07
CA ILE A 32 3.97 -4.84 -15.62
C ILE A 32 3.17 -5.26 -14.39
N ARG A 33 3.35 -4.51 -13.30
CA ARG A 33 2.54 -4.62 -12.07
C ARG A 33 1.68 -3.36 -11.93
N VAL A 34 0.38 -3.50 -12.19
CA VAL A 34 -0.60 -2.39 -12.07
C VAL A 34 -1.03 -2.25 -10.60
N PRO A 35 -0.78 -1.09 -9.97
CA PRO A 35 -1.10 -0.90 -8.55
C PRO A 35 -2.59 -0.67 -8.32
N TRP A 36 -3.10 -1.29 -7.26
CA TRP A 36 -4.44 -1.08 -6.71
C TRP A 36 -4.37 -0.95 -5.20
N ARG A 37 -5.36 -0.26 -4.63
CA ARG A 37 -5.61 -0.26 -3.19
C ARG A 37 -6.81 -1.16 -2.92
N GLN A 38 -6.61 -2.21 -2.14
CA GLN A 38 -7.70 -3.10 -1.71
C GLN A 38 -8.15 -2.72 -0.30
N VAL A 39 -9.43 -2.39 -0.15
CA VAL A 39 -10.06 -2.05 1.13
C VAL A 39 -10.85 -3.24 1.65
N THR A 40 -10.51 -3.70 2.85
CA THR A 40 -11.29 -4.73 3.54
C THR A 40 -12.58 -4.11 4.08
N LEU A 41 -13.71 -4.74 3.77
CA LEU A 41 -15.03 -4.33 4.25
C LEU A 41 -15.42 -5.20 5.44
N THR A 42 -16.17 -4.62 6.38
CA THR A 42 -16.80 -5.40 7.46
C THR A 42 -17.95 -6.24 6.90
N PRO A 43 -18.31 -7.37 7.53
CA PRO A 43 -19.49 -8.16 7.14
C PRO A 43 -20.78 -7.34 7.20
N THR A 44 -21.76 -7.70 6.36
CA THR A 44 -23.11 -7.14 6.42
C THR A 44 -23.95 -8.00 7.35
N SER A 45 -24.39 -7.44 8.49
CA SER A 45 -25.30 -8.14 9.41
C SER A 45 -26.74 -8.12 8.89
N GLY A 46 -27.34 -9.30 8.77
CA GLY A 46 -28.72 -9.47 8.31
C GLY A 46 -29.54 -10.41 9.19
N ARG A 47 -30.84 -10.52 8.90
CA ARG A 47 -31.79 -11.39 9.64
C ARG A 47 -31.36 -12.87 9.69
N PHE A 48 -30.57 -13.32 8.73
CA PHE A 48 -30.14 -14.70 8.58
C PHE A 48 -28.65 -14.93 8.94
N GLY A 49 -28.01 -13.95 9.59
CA GLY A 49 -26.59 -13.98 9.96
C GLY A 49 -25.75 -12.94 9.23
N ASP A 50 -24.45 -12.96 9.51
CA ASP A 50 -23.47 -12.09 8.86
C ASP A 50 -23.07 -12.64 7.48
N VAL A 51 -22.97 -11.73 6.51
CA VAL A 51 -22.51 -12.03 5.16
C VAL A 51 -21.19 -11.29 4.90
N GLU A 52 -20.13 -12.05 4.64
CA GLU A 52 -18.83 -11.49 4.29
C GLU A 52 -18.90 -10.66 3.00
N ASN A 53 -18.27 -9.49 3.01
CA ASN A 53 -18.19 -8.64 1.85
C ASN A 53 -16.84 -8.83 1.15
N ALA A 54 -16.86 -8.97 -0.18
CA ALA A 54 -15.62 -8.99 -0.95
C ALA A 54 -14.87 -7.65 -0.78
N PRO A 55 -13.54 -7.65 -0.72
CA PRO A 55 -12.78 -6.41 -0.63
C PRO A 55 -13.01 -5.49 -1.83
N LEU A 56 -13.03 -4.18 -1.59
CA LEU A 56 -13.21 -3.17 -2.63
C LEU A 56 -11.85 -2.77 -3.22
N SER A 57 -11.68 -2.92 -4.52
CA SER A 57 -10.49 -2.47 -5.24
C SER A 57 -10.67 -1.04 -5.76
N LEU A 58 -9.74 -0.16 -5.42
CA LEU A 58 -9.70 1.24 -5.85
C LEU A 58 -8.42 1.51 -6.65
N TYR A 59 -8.51 2.41 -7.62
CA TYR A 59 -7.34 2.92 -8.32
C TYR A 59 -6.40 3.63 -7.33
N ASP A 60 -5.10 3.39 -7.44
CA ASP A 60 -4.12 3.86 -6.45
C ASP A 60 -2.95 4.60 -7.11
N THR A 61 -2.96 5.93 -6.96
CA THR A 61 -1.93 6.85 -7.46
C THR A 61 -0.78 7.10 -6.50
N SER A 62 -0.81 6.52 -5.29
CA SER A 62 0.19 6.82 -4.25
C SER A 62 1.57 6.23 -4.50
N GLY A 63 1.71 5.33 -5.49
CA GLY A 63 3.01 4.74 -5.86
C GLY A 63 3.65 3.91 -4.72
N PRO A 64 4.98 3.76 -4.72
CA PRO A 64 5.72 3.03 -3.70
C PRO A 64 5.58 3.56 -2.27
N TYR A 65 5.15 4.82 -2.11
CA TYR A 65 5.06 5.49 -0.81
C TYR A 65 4.08 4.83 0.17
N THR A 66 3.17 3.98 -0.31
CA THR A 66 2.23 3.22 0.52
C THR A 66 2.43 1.71 0.42
N ASP A 67 3.49 1.27 -0.26
CA ASP A 67 3.87 -0.14 -0.31
C ASP A 67 4.77 -0.47 0.88
N GLU A 68 4.25 -1.25 1.83
CA GLU A 68 4.99 -1.65 3.02
C GLU A 68 6.18 -2.58 2.72
N ALA A 69 6.23 -3.17 1.52
CA ALA A 69 7.32 -4.02 1.08
C ALA A 69 8.52 -3.23 0.51
N ILE A 70 8.40 -1.91 0.32
CA ILE A 70 9.44 -1.08 -0.30
C ILE A 70 10.06 -0.14 0.75
N ASP A 71 11.37 -0.29 0.97
CA ASP A 71 12.15 0.68 1.74
C ASP A 71 12.51 1.87 0.84
N LEU A 72 12.07 3.07 1.22
CA LEU A 72 12.21 4.28 0.42
C LEU A 72 13.24 5.24 1.00
N ASP A 73 14.25 5.59 0.19
CA ASP A 73 15.17 6.69 0.45
C ASP A 73 14.97 7.78 -0.60
N VAL A 74 14.42 8.91 -0.20
CA VAL A 74 14.15 10.05 -1.11
C VAL A 74 15.40 10.56 -1.82
N ARG A 75 16.59 10.34 -1.25
CA ARG A 75 17.85 10.77 -1.87
C ARG A 75 18.27 9.85 -3.01
N LYS A 76 17.69 8.65 -3.10
CA LYS A 76 17.94 7.66 -4.16
C LYS A 76 16.87 7.67 -5.26
N GLY A 77 15.76 8.37 -5.04
CA GLY A 77 14.62 8.38 -5.96
C GLY A 77 13.73 7.14 -5.81
N LEU A 78 12.78 7.00 -6.75
CA LEU A 78 11.91 5.83 -6.83
C LEU A 78 12.62 4.68 -7.56
N PRO A 79 12.30 3.42 -7.22
CA PRO A 79 12.85 2.23 -7.89
C PRO A 79 12.39 2.10 -9.36
#